data_AF-A0A958EUV8-F1
#
_entry.id   AF-A0A958EUV8-F1
#
_cell.length_a   1.000
_cell.length_b   1.000
_cell.length_c   1.000
_cell.angle_alpha   90.00
_cell.angle_beta   90.00
_cell.angle_gamma   90.00
#
_symmetry.space_group_name_H-M   'P 1'
#
loop_
_entity.id
_entity.type
_entity.pdbx_description
1 polymer ?
#
loop_
_entity_poly.entity_id
_entity_poly.type
_entity_poly.pdbx_seq_one_letter_code
_entity_poly.pdbx_strand_id
1 'polypeptide(L)'
;MGLRFRKSVKLAPGIRMNFSGSGISWNFGPRGASISVGKRGTYLNTGIPGTGLYSRERIDTSNLNTKTPTQSFKSSSKQTTLTITIRIEDDGTIEFLDSEGNQLPENIINLAKKQQGTYIQNLIQNKCDEINSEIEAIGEIHLYTPNPETKPKYQEQEFTEPEPIKPIPKKIGFFDKFFKHRQLTIEKENKNKEDLYNEELNAWLEAKKHHEANEIKKRKLIENDIYCDINAMELFLEENLQNIEWPRETLISTEFFNNGDQIFIDVDLPEIEDIPNKKASVPKRGYKLSVKEMTTRQVQQLYMKHVHAIGFRIIGETFYALPKIKKVTLSAYSQRPDKSTGQICDEYLYSVQVDRNLWSRINFNNLQSLDIIEALTQFNIIRKMTKTGIFQAIKPFNPDS
;
A
#
# COMPACT_ATOMS: atom_id res chain seq x y z
N MET A 1 -9.03 -53.52 -14.71
CA MET A 1 -9.88 -52.72 -13.80
C MET A 1 -9.21 -51.37 -13.59
N GLY A 2 -9.76 -50.28 -14.14
CA GLY A 2 -9.12 -48.97 -14.12
C GLY A 2 -9.27 -48.25 -12.78
N LEU A 3 -8.15 -47.75 -12.23
CA LEU A 3 -8.14 -46.87 -11.06
C LEU A 3 -8.89 -45.56 -11.37
N ARG A 4 -9.94 -45.26 -10.59
CA ARG A 4 -10.67 -43.99 -10.67
C ARG A 4 -10.15 -43.04 -9.60
N PHE A 5 -9.55 -41.93 -10.02
CA PHE A 5 -9.12 -40.86 -9.11
C PHE A 5 -10.27 -39.88 -8.84
N ARG A 6 -10.59 -39.69 -7.56
CA ARG A 6 -11.46 -38.61 -7.07
C ARG A 6 -10.89 -38.05 -5.77
N LYS A 7 -10.61 -36.75 -5.71
CA LYS A 7 -10.19 -36.03 -4.48
C LYS A 7 -11.16 -34.89 -4.22
N SER A 8 -11.61 -34.70 -2.98
CA SER A 8 -12.48 -33.58 -2.59
C SER A 8 -11.81 -32.79 -1.48
N VAL A 9 -11.68 -31.48 -1.66
CA VAL A 9 -11.02 -30.57 -0.71
C VAL A 9 -12.05 -29.53 -0.24
N LYS A 10 -12.18 -29.36 1.07
CA LYS A 10 -13.03 -28.32 1.67
C LYS A 10 -12.20 -27.04 1.80
N LEU A 11 -12.66 -25.97 1.15
CA LEU A 11 -11.94 -24.68 1.12
C LEU A 11 -12.49 -23.71 2.17
N ALA A 12 -13.80 -23.74 2.40
CA ALA A 12 -14.49 -22.95 3.42
C ALA A 12 -15.79 -23.66 3.85
N PRO A 13 -16.49 -23.25 4.92
CA PRO A 13 -17.83 -23.75 5.22
C PRO A 13 -18.76 -23.57 4.02
N GLY A 14 -19.32 -24.67 3.51
CA GLY A 14 -20.20 -24.65 2.33
C GLY A 14 -19.48 -24.67 0.97
N ILE A 15 -18.14 -24.60 0.89
CA ILE A 15 -17.41 -24.61 -0.40
C ILE A 15 -16.49 -25.83 -0.46
N ARG A 16 -16.68 -26.66 -1.49
CA ARG A 16 -15.82 -27.81 -1.77
C ARG A 16 -15.40 -27.85 -3.23
N MET A 17 -14.15 -28.20 -3.45
CA MET A 17 -13.62 -28.46 -4.78
C MET A 17 -13.42 -29.97 -4.95
N ASN A 18 -13.91 -30.54 -6.04
CA ASN A 18 -13.75 -31.93 -6.40
C ASN A 18 -12.87 -32.05 -7.64
N PHE A 19 -11.82 -32.86 -7.54
CA PHE A 19 -10.97 -33.26 -8.64
C PHE A 19 -11.33 -34.68 -9.06
N SER A 20 -11.50 -34.92 -10.35
CA SER A 20 -11.79 -36.25 -10.91
C SER A 20 -11.10 -36.41 -12.26
N GLY A 21 -11.01 -37.64 -12.77
CA GLY A 21 -10.54 -37.88 -14.14
C GLY A 21 -11.35 -37.16 -15.23
N SER A 22 -12.56 -36.67 -14.93
CA SER A 22 -13.38 -35.85 -15.83
C SER A 22 -13.19 -34.33 -15.70
N GLY A 23 -12.30 -33.88 -14.81
CA GLY A 23 -12.03 -32.47 -14.54
C GLY A 23 -12.38 -32.02 -13.12
N ILE A 24 -12.24 -30.70 -12.90
CA ILE A 24 -12.52 -30.01 -11.64
C ILE A 24 -14.00 -29.62 -11.59
N SER A 25 -14.65 -29.85 -10.46
CA SER A 25 -15.99 -29.32 -10.18
C SER A 25 -16.05 -28.69 -8.79
N TRP A 26 -16.84 -27.64 -8.66
CA TRP A 26 -17.02 -26.88 -7.44
C TRP A 26 -18.42 -27.13 -6.89
N ASN A 27 -18.54 -27.28 -5.58
CA ASN A 27 -19.81 -27.43 -4.88
C ASN A 27 -19.96 -26.31 -3.86
N PHE A 28 -21.00 -25.50 -4.03
CA PHE A 28 -21.30 -24.33 -3.21
C PHE A 28 -22.62 -24.54 -2.47
N GLY A 29 -22.61 -24.47 -1.15
CA GLY A 29 -23.78 -24.57 -0.28
C GLY A 29 -23.75 -25.73 0.74
N PRO A 30 -24.62 -25.68 1.76
CA PRO A 30 -24.76 -26.71 2.78
C PRO A 30 -25.37 -28.02 2.22
N ARG A 31 -25.29 -29.10 3.01
CA ARG A 31 -25.93 -30.38 2.64
C ARG A 31 -27.44 -30.19 2.52
N GLY A 32 -28.01 -30.61 1.38
CA GLY A 32 -29.44 -30.47 1.10
C GLY A 32 -29.83 -29.21 0.31
N ALA A 33 -28.92 -28.26 0.13
CA ALA A 33 -29.12 -27.09 -0.74
C ALA A 33 -27.75 -26.62 -1.27
N SER A 34 -27.26 -27.29 -2.32
CA SER A 34 -25.94 -26.97 -2.88
C SER A 34 -25.93 -27.00 -4.40
N ILE A 35 -25.17 -26.09 -5.01
CA ILE A 35 -24.97 -25.97 -6.44
C ILE A 35 -23.64 -26.59 -6.80
N SER A 36 -23.65 -27.56 -7.72
CA SER A 36 -22.45 -28.15 -8.31
C SER A 36 -22.19 -27.53 -9.69
N VAL A 37 -21.04 -26.90 -9.87
CA VAL A 37 -20.58 -26.33 -11.15
C VAL A 37 -19.40 -27.16 -11.66
N GLY A 38 -19.45 -27.62 -12.91
CA GLY A 38 -18.31 -28.31 -13.51
C GLY A 38 -18.50 -28.55 -15.01
N LYS A 39 -17.54 -29.22 -15.64
CA LYS A 39 -17.51 -29.47 -17.09
C LYS A 39 -18.79 -30.12 -17.66
N ARG A 40 -19.61 -30.78 -16.83
CA ARG A 40 -20.86 -31.44 -17.24
C ARG A 40 -22.12 -30.56 -17.09
N GLY A 41 -21.97 -29.31 -16.69
CA GLY A 41 -23.07 -28.37 -16.48
C GLY A 41 -23.24 -27.98 -15.01
N THR A 42 -24.19 -27.06 -14.78
CA THR A 42 -24.51 -26.52 -13.46
C THR A 42 -25.77 -27.19 -12.91
N TYR A 43 -25.63 -27.79 -11.74
CA TYR A 43 -26.70 -28.56 -11.11
C TYR A 43 -27.04 -27.98 -9.74
N LEU A 44 -28.32 -27.78 -9.48
CA LEU A 44 -28.82 -27.51 -8.14
C LEU A 44 -29.26 -28.83 -7.50
N ASN A 45 -28.64 -29.15 -6.38
CA ASN A 45 -29.01 -30.28 -5.55
C ASN A 45 -29.82 -29.76 -4.37
N THR A 46 -31.10 -30.13 -4.32
CA THR A 46 -31.99 -29.89 -3.19
C THR A 46 -32.32 -31.23 -2.54
N GLY A 47 -32.46 -31.27 -1.22
CA GLY A 47 -32.78 -32.51 -0.52
C GLY A 47 -32.92 -32.28 0.97
N ILE A 48 -33.74 -33.12 1.60
CA ILE A 48 -33.99 -33.00 3.03
C ILE A 48 -32.90 -33.83 3.75
N PRO A 49 -32.03 -33.20 4.56
CA PRO A 49 -30.96 -33.92 5.24
C PRO A 49 -31.54 -35.00 6.18
N GLY A 50 -31.03 -36.23 6.07
CA GLY A 50 -31.44 -37.35 6.93
C GLY A 50 -32.63 -38.18 6.43
N THR A 51 -33.35 -37.76 5.38
CA THR A 51 -34.51 -38.52 4.84
C THR A 51 -34.20 -39.31 3.57
N GLY A 52 -33.02 -39.11 2.96
CA GLY A 52 -32.62 -39.75 1.70
C GLY A 52 -33.31 -39.18 0.44
N LEU A 53 -34.23 -38.23 0.61
CA LEU A 53 -34.93 -37.57 -0.50
C LEU A 53 -34.09 -36.41 -1.05
N TYR A 54 -33.71 -36.50 -2.32
CA TYR A 54 -32.99 -35.44 -3.03
C TYR A 54 -33.50 -35.28 -4.46
N SER A 55 -33.51 -34.04 -4.95
CA SER A 55 -33.71 -33.67 -6.36
C SER A 55 -32.45 -33.01 -6.89
N ARG A 56 -32.12 -33.31 -8.15
CA ARG A 56 -31.01 -32.70 -8.86
C ARG A 56 -31.51 -32.15 -10.17
N GLU A 57 -31.56 -30.83 -10.28
CA GLU A 57 -32.00 -30.14 -11.47
C GLU A 57 -30.83 -29.48 -12.17
N ARG A 58 -30.82 -29.55 -13.50
CA ARG A 58 -29.82 -28.92 -14.35
C ARG A 58 -30.33 -27.54 -14.73
N ILE A 59 -29.55 -26.49 -14.46
CA ILE A 59 -30.04 -25.09 -14.57
C ILE A 59 -29.46 -24.37 -15.80
N ASP A 60 -28.49 -24.96 -16.49
CA ASP A 60 -27.85 -24.37 -17.68
C ASP A 60 -28.62 -24.64 -19.00
N THR A 61 -29.90 -25.02 -18.95
CA THR A 61 -30.74 -25.21 -20.16
C THR A 61 -31.90 -24.22 -20.18
N SER A 62 -31.77 -23.20 -21.02
CA SER A 62 -32.84 -22.24 -21.34
C SER A 62 -33.88 -22.87 -22.27
N ASN A 63 -34.97 -23.40 -21.73
CA ASN A 63 -36.15 -23.75 -22.52
C ASN A 63 -37.23 -22.68 -22.34
N LEU A 64 -37.36 -21.85 -23.37
CA LEU A 64 -38.54 -21.04 -23.67
C LEU A 64 -39.75 -21.96 -23.81
N ASN A 65 -40.75 -21.81 -22.95
CA ASN A 65 -42.15 -22.08 -23.32
C ASN A 65 -43.10 -21.30 -22.43
N THR A 66 -43.70 -20.28 -23.05
CA THR A 66 -44.81 -19.46 -22.58
C THR A 66 -46.07 -20.29 -22.36
N LYS A 67 -46.73 -20.11 -21.21
CA LYS A 67 -48.20 -20.14 -21.04
C LYS A 67 -48.57 -19.74 -19.59
N THR A 68 -49.08 -18.52 -19.43
CA THR A 68 -49.92 -18.03 -18.31
C THR A 68 -51.34 -18.66 -18.44
N PRO A 69 -52.26 -18.68 -17.44
CA PRO A 69 -52.31 -17.85 -16.23
C PRO A 69 -52.81 -18.50 -14.91
N THR A 70 -52.87 -17.66 -13.88
CA THR A 70 -53.78 -17.66 -12.70
C THR A 70 -53.48 -18.49 -11.44
N GLN A 71 -53.49 -17.75 -10.33
CA GLN A 71 -53.90 -18.07 -8.95
C GLN A 71 -52.86 -18.39 -7.85
N SER A 72 -53.06 -17.64 -6.77
CA SER A 72 -52.63 -17.82 -5.38
C SER A 72 -51.22 -17.34 -4.99
N PHE A 73 -51.18 -16.12 -4.46
CA PHE A 73 -50.09 -15.65 -3.60
C PHE A 73 -50.10 -16.47 -2.29
N LYS A 74 -49.33 -17.57 -2.25
CA LYS A 74 -48.80 -18.11 -1.00
C LYS A 74 -47.37 -17.59 -0.84
N SER A 75 -47.20 -16.64 0.06
CA SER A 75 -45.91 -16.11 0.47
C SER A 75 -45.08 -17.19 1.17
N SER A 76 -44.30 -17.96 0.40
CA SER A 76 -43.15 -18.67 0.95
C SER A 76 -41.93 -17.80 0.70
N SER A 77 -41.42 -17.16 1.76
CA SER A 77 -40.19 -16.36 1.71
C SER A 77 -38.99 -17.28 1.52
N LYS A 78 -38.76 -17.73 0.28
CA LYS A 78 -37.47 -18.31 -0.11
C LYS A 78 -36.42 -17.21 0.00
N GLN A 79 -35.56 -17.30 1.00
CA GLN A 79 -34.38 -16.44 1.12
C GLN A 79 -33.37 -16.85 0.05
N THR A 80 -33.25 -16.04 -0.99
CA THR A 80 -32.24 -16.19 -2.04
C THR A 80 -31.03 -15.33 -1.66
N THR A 81 -29.86 -15.94 -1.55
CA THR A 81 -28.59 -15.22 -1.37
C THR A 81 -28.00 -14.87 -2.74
N LEU A 82 -27.74 -13.58 -2.98
CA LEU A 82 -27.13 -13.07 -4.21
C LEU A 82 -25.76 -12.49 -3.86
N THR A 83 -24.76 -12.75 -4.70
CA THR A 83 -23.44 -12.09 -4.59
C THR A 83 -23.49 -10.83 -5.44
N ILE A 84 -23.17 -9.69 -4.84
CA ILE A 84 -23.24 -8.38 -5.47
C ILE A 84 -21.84 -7.76 -5.40
N THR A 85 -21.33 -7.31 -6.53
CA THR A 85 -20.11 -6.50 -6.59
C THR A 85 -20.51 -5.04 -6.60
N ILE A 86 -19.89 -4.23 -5.76
CA ILE A 86 -20.15 -2.79 -5.68
C ILE A 86 -18.92 -2.07 -6.22
N ARG A 87 -19.09 -1.22 -7.23
CA ARG A 87 -18.05 -0.32 -7.74
C ARG A 87 -18.44 1.12 -7.46
N ILE A 88 -17.45 1.97 -7.19
CA ILE A 88 -17.63 3.40 -7.01
C ILE A 88 -16.82 4.08 -8.10
N GLU A 89 -17.50 4.78 -8.99
CA GLU A 89 -16.90 5.54 -10.09
C GLU A 89 -16.31 6.87 -9.60
N ASP A 90 -15.47 7.50 -10.43
CA ASP A 90 -14.76 8.75 -10.11
C ASP A 90 -15.69 9.96 -9.86
N ASP A 91 -16.93 9.89 -10.38
CA ASP A 91 -17.98 10.90 -10.15
C ASP A 91 -18.79 10.64 -8.85
N GLY A 92 -18.41 9.60 -8.12
CA GLY A 92 -19.04 9.16 -6.87
C GLY A 92 -20.32 8.34 -7.05
N THR A 93 -20.66 7.94 -8.29
CA THR A 93 -21.76 7.00 -8.52
C THR A 93 -21.39 5.60 -8.07
N ILE A 94 -22.39 4.87 -7.56
CA ILE A 94 -22.20 3.49 -7.11
C ILE A 94 -22.91 2.56 -8.06
N GLU A 95 -22.14 1.69 -8.70
CA GLU A 95 -22.65 0.61 -9.52
C GLU A 95 -22.82 -0.65 -8.70
N PHE A 96 -23.98 -1.30 -8.88
CA PHE A 96 -24.29 -2.59 -8.29
C PHE A 96 -24.28 -3.62 -9.42
N LEU A 97 -23.28 -4.48 -9.42
CA LEU A 97 -23.03 -5.46 -10.48
C LEU A 97 -23.30 -6.89 -9.98
N ASP A 98 -23.77 -7.75 -10.86
CA ASP A 98 -23.88 -9.19 -10.61
C ASP A 98 -22.50 -9.89 -10.74
N SER A 99 -22.47 -11.21 -10.59
CA SER A 99 -21.24 -12.02 -10.72
C SER A 99 -20.68 -12.06 -12.14
N GLU A 100 -21.45 -11.65 -13.14
CA GLU A 100 -21.07 -11.61 -14.56
C GLU A 100 -20.69 -10.18 -15.00
N GLY A 101 -20.79 -9.20 -14.09
CA GLY A 101 -20.43 -7.80 -14.33
C GLY A 101 -21.56 -6.94 -14.91
N ASN A 102 -22.81 -7.43 -14.95
CA ASN A 102 -23.95 -6.67 -15.45
C ASN A 102 -24.62 -5.85 -14.33
N GLN A 103 -25.23 -4.71 -14.69
CA GLN A 103 -25.98 -3.89 -13.74
C GLN A 103 -27.19 -4.62 -13.17
N LEU A 104 -27.33 -4.56 -11.85
CA LEU A 104 -28.43 -5.19 -11.13
C LEU A 104 -29.74 -4.41 -11.32
N PRO A 105 -30.88 -5.11 -11.46
CA PRO A 105 -32.20 -4.49 -11.45
C PRO A 105 -32.48 -3.64 -10.19
N GLU A 106 -33.17 -2.50 -10.35
CA GLU A 106 -33.42 -1.53 -9.25
C GLU A 106 -34.07 -2.13 -8.01
N ASN A 107 -34.96 -3.11 -8.18
CA ASN A 107 -35.60 -3.82 -7.08
C ASN A 107 -34.60 -4.58 -6.21
N ILE A 108 -33.57 -5.21 -6.81
CA ILE A 108 -32.50 -5.90 -6.09
C ILE A 108 -31.59 -4.90 -5.40
N ILE A 109 -31.28 -3.78 -6.07
CA ILE A 109 -30.49 -2.68 -5.48
C ILE A 109 -31.19 -2.13 -4.22
N ASN A 110 -32.50 -1.91 -4.27
CA ASN A 110 -33.28 -1.42 -3.13
C ASN A 110 -33.30 -2.43 -1.96
N LEU A 111 -33.36 -3.73 -2.26
CA LEU A 111 -33.24 -4.78 -1.25
C LEU A 111 -31.84 -4.82 -0.63
N ALA A 112 -30.79 -4.73 -1.45
CA ALA A 112 -29.40 -4.68 -0.98
C ALA A 112 -29.16 -3.47 -0.08
N LYS A 113 -29.66 -2.28 -0.46
CA LYS A 113 -29.63 -1.06 0.35
C LYS A 113 -30.39 -1.19 1.67
N LYS A 114 -31.50 -1.94 1.69
CA LYS A 114 -32.30 -2.16 2.91
C LYS A 114 -31.67 -3.19 3.86
N GLN A 115 -31.03 -4.22 3.32
CA GLN A 115 -30.47 -5.33 4.12
C GLN A 115 -29.01 -5.10 4.53
N GLN A 116 -28.20 -4.50 3.66
CA GLN A 116 -26.75 -4.32 3.82
C GLN A 116 -26.35 -2.84 3.79
N GLY A 117 -27.27 -1.94 4.15
CA GLY A 117 -27.03 -0.50 4.11
C GLY A 117 -25.79 -0.04 4.88
N THR A 118 -25.52 -0.64 6.05
CA THR A 118 -24.32 -0.35 6.86
C THR A 118 -23.02 -0.74 6.15
N TYR A 119 -22.99 -1.90 5.49
CA TYR A 119 -21.84 -2.34 4.71
C TYR A 119 -21.58 -1.41 3.52
N ILE A 120 -22.64 -1.01 2.80
CA ILE A 120 -22.53 -0.07 1.68
C ILE A 120 -22.04 1.29 2.19
N GLN A 121 -22.52 1.77 3.33
CA GLN A 121 -22.05 3.01 3.96
C GLN A 121 -20.57 2.92 4.35
N ASN A 122 -20.12 1.79 4.91
CA ASN A 122 -18.71 1.59 5.23
C ASN A 122 -17.84 1.57 3.97
N LEU A 123 -18.30 0.96 2.86
CA LEU A 123 -17.59 1.05 1.57
C LEU A 123 -17.47 2.48 1.06
N ILE A 124 -18.55 3.27 1.18
CA ILE A 124 -18.55 4.70 0.83
C ILE A 124 -17.58 5.48 1.71
N GLN A 125 -17.58 5.20 3.01
CA GLN A 125 -16.67 5.83 3.97
C GLN A 125 -15.22 5.48 3.60
N ASN A 126 -14.89 4.21 3.40
CA ASN A 126 -13.55 3.79 3.02
C ASN A 126 -13.06 4.47 1.72
N LYS A 127 -13.91 4.58 0.69
CA LYS A 127 -13.54 5.28 -0.54
C LYS A 127 -13.43 6.80 -0.35
N CYS A 128 -14.24 7.37 0.54
CA CYS A 128 -14.14 8.77 0.94
C CYS A 128 -12.80 9.04 1.65
N ASP A 129 -12.41 8.14 2.56
CA ASP A 129 -11.15 8.22 3.30
C ASP A 129 -9.97 8.03 2.35
N GLU A 130 -10.05 7.12 1.38
CA GLU A 130 -9.04 6.93 0.33
C GLU A 130 -8.82 8.19 -0.51
N ILE A 131 -9.89 8.88 -0.95
CA ILE A 131 -9.75 10.12 -1.74
C ILE A 131 -9.18 11.26 -0.89
N ASN A 132 -9.59 11.34 0.37
CA ASN A 132 -9.16 12.41 1.26
C ASN A 132 -7.77 12.15 1.88
N SER A 133 -7.31 10.90 1.96
CA SER A 133 -6.01 10.55 2.52
C SER A 133 -4.86 11.14 1.70
N GLU A 134 -5.03 11.30 0.37
CA GLU A 134 -4.05 12.01 -0.46
C GLU A 134 -3.92 13.49 -0.04
N ILE A 135 -5.04 14.16 0.24
CA ILE A 135 -5.04 15.56 0.69
C ILE A 135 -4.40 15.67 2.08
N GLU A 136 -4.71 14.74 2.98
CA GLU A 136 -4.13 14.66 4.31
C GLU A 136 -2.61 14.42 4.23
N ALA A 137 -2.16 13.40 3.50
CA ALA A 137 -0.73 13.08 3.32
C ALA A 137 0.08 14.30 2.83
N ILE A 138 -0.43 14.99 1.81
CA ILE A 138 0.15 16.22 1.26
C ILE A 138 0.17 17.35 2.31
N GLY A 139 -0.91 17.52 3.06
CA GLY A 139 -1.06 18.57 4.06
C GLY A 139 -0.34 18.31 5.38
N GLU A 140 0.07 17.07 5.65
CA GLU A 140 0.48 16.60 6.97
C GLU A 140 1.85 15.91 7.01
N ILE A 141 2.60 15.86 5.89
CA ILE A 141 3.94 15.25 5.85
C ILE A 141 4.92 15.79 6.92
N HIS A 142 4.80 17.06 7.29
CA HIS A 142 5.57 17.70 8.36
C HIS A 142 5.30 17.10 9.75
N LEU A 143 4.16 16.42 9.98
CA LEU A 143 3.82 15.86 11.29
C LEU A 143 4.75 14.73 11.71
N TYR A 144 5.39 14.04 10.77
CA TYR A 144 6.37 13.00 11.08
C TYR A 144 7.81 13.53 11.11
N THR A 145 7.99 14.85 11.18
CA THR A 145 9.33 15.46 11.32
C THR A 145 9.93 15.08 12.67
N PRO A 146 11.12 14.44 12.69
CA PRO A 146 11.73 13.98 13.92
C PRO A 146 12.26 15.15 14.77
N ASN A 147 12.35 14.91 16.08
CA ASN A 147 12.95 15.85 17.01
C ASN A 147 14.48 15.86 16.84
N PRO A 148 15.12 17.02 16.60
CA PRO A 148 16.56 17.13 16.36
C PRO A 148 17.45 16.76 17.56
N GLU A 149 16.89 16.71 18.78
CA GLU A 149 17.64 16.36 20.00
C GLU A 149 17.76 14.83 20.19
N THR A 150 16.97 14.05 19.46
CA THR A 150 17.09 12.59 19.47
C THR A 150 18.29 12.18 18.64
N LYS A 151 19.31 11.61 19.30
CA LYS A 151 20.49 11.12 18.59
C LYS A 151 20.17 9.84 17.81
N PRO A 152 20.66 9.68 16.56
CA PRO A 152 20.64 8.42 15.86
C PRO A 152 21.29 7.34 16.71
N LYS A 153 20.59 6.22 16.89
CA LYS A 153 21.10 5.04 17.59
C LYS A 153 20.90 3.85 16.69
N TYR A 154 21.96 3.05 16.57
CA TYR A 154 21.87 1.77 15.91
C TYR A 154 20.92 0.85 16.67
N GLN A 155 20.02 0.20 15.94
CA GLN A 155 19.15 -0.86 16.44
C GLN A 155 19.50 -2.13 15.69
N GLU A 156 19.96 -3.14 16.41
CA GLU A 156 20.33 -4.43 15.82
C GLU A 156 19.09 -5.11 15.24
N GLN A 157 19.18 -5.49 13.96
CA GLN A 157 18.15 -6.27 13.30
C GLN A 157 18.55 -7.73 13.28
N GLU A 158 17.71 -8.60 13.84
CA GLU A 158 17.93 -10.03 13.79
C GLU A 158 17.75 -10.58 12.36
N PHE A 159 18.54 -11.58 12.00
CA PHE A 159 18.38 -12.28 10.74
C PHE A 159 17.12 -13.16 10.80
N THR A 160 16.06 -12.75 10.11
CA THR A 160 14.72 -13.37 10.22
C THR A 160 14.54 -14.62 9.36
N GLU A 161 15.45 -14.90 8.41
CA GLU A 161 15.33 -16.06 7.54
C GLU A 161 15.57 -17.35 8.34
N PRO A 162 14.61 -18.31 8.34
CA PRO A 162 14.73 -19.52 9.13
C PRO A 162 15.85 -20.40 8.58
N GLU A 163 16.62 -21.00 9.50
CA GLU A 163 17.64 -21.99 9.13
C GLU A 163 16.98 -23.18 8.41
N PRO A 164 17.55 -23.65 7.27
CA PRO A 164 16.99 -24.78 6.54
C PRO A 164 16.95 -26.03 7.43
N ILE A 165 15.88 -26.81 7.29
CA ILE A 165 15.65 -27.97 8.15
C ILE A 165 16.34 -29.19 7.55
N LYS A 166 17.23 -29.80 8.32
CA LYS A 166 17.93 -31.02 7.89
C LYS A 166 16.94 -32.13 7.52
N PRO A 167 16.99 -32.68 6.29
CA PRO A 167 16.05 -33.69 5.85
C PRO A 167 16.26 -35.00 6.61
N ILE A 168 15.17 -35.59 7.09
CA ILE A 168 15.22 -36.90 7.72
C ILE A 168 15.35 -37.95 6.59
N PRO A 169 16.41 -38.78 6.57
CA PRO A 169 16.63 -39.75 5.51
C PRO A 169 15.54 -40.83 5.57
N LYS A 170 14.96 -41.18 4.41
CA LYS A 170 14.06 -42.32 4.28
C LYS A 170 14.84 -43.60 4.55
N LYS A 171 14.42 -44.35 5.58
CA LYS A 171 15.02 -45.65 5.90
C LYS A 171 14.64 -46.69 4.85
N ILE A 172 15.59 -47.55 4.47
CA ILE A 172 15.36 -48.70 3.60
C ILE A 172 14.58 -49.75 4.40
N GLY A 173 13.36 -50.08 3.96
CA GLY A 173 12.50 -51.06 4.62
C GLY A 173 12.96 -52.50 4.41
N PHE A 174 12.41 -53.44 5.20
CA PHE A 174 12.78 -54.85 5.16
C PHE A 174 12.54 -55.49 3.77
N PHE A 175 11.47 -55.08 3.08
CA PHE A 175 11.15 -55.52 1.72
C PHE A 175 11.97 -54.81 0.62
N ASP A 176 12.49 -53.60 0.89
CA ASP A 176 13.28 -52.83 -0.08
C ASP A 176 14.68 -53.43 -0.27
N LYS A 177 15.22 -54.10 0.75
CA LYS A 177 16.50 -54.83 0.68
C LYS A 177 16.49 -55.99 -0.33
N PHE A 178 15.32 -56.51 -0.68
CA PHE A 178 15.16 -57.58 -1.67
C PHE A 178 15.08 -57.06 -3.11
N PHE A 179 14.93 -55.74 -3.32
CA PHE A 179 14.82 -55.12 -4.65
C PHE A 179 15.87 -54.02 -4.82
N LYS A 180 17.03 -54.38 -5.40
CA LYS A 180 18.17 -53.47 -5.61
C LYS A 180 17.79 -52.14 -6.29
N HIS A 181 16.89 -52.16 -7.27
CA HIS A 181 16.43 -50.94 -7.94
C HIS A 181 15.73 -49.97 -6.98
N ARG A 182 14.91 -50.48 -6.06
CA ARG A 182 14.16 -49.67 -5.11
C ARG A 182 15.05 -49.09 -4.01
N GLN A 183 16.06 -49.87 -3.59
CA GLN A 183 17.11 -49.39 -2.69
C GLN A 183 17.88 -48.21 -3.30
N LEU A 184 18.35 -48.35 -4.56
CA LEU A 184 19.07 -47.29 -5.27
C LEU A 184 18.22 -46.02 -5.44
N THR A 185 16.91 -46.15 -5.67
CA THR A 185 16.01 -45.00 -5.76
C THR A 185 15.88 -44.26 -4.43
N ILE A 186 15.75 -44.98 -3.31
CA ILE A 186 15.66 -44.38 -1.97
C ILE A 186 16.98 -43.70 -1.59
N GLU A 187 18.11 -44.33 -1.89
CA GLU A 187 19.45 -43.74 -1.68
C GLU A 187 19.64 -42.48 -2.53
N LYS A 188 19.25 -42.51 -3.81
CA LYS A 188 19.30 -41.34 -4.69
C LYS A 188 18.37 -40.23 -4.21
N GLU A 189 17.17 -40.54 -3.75
CA GLU A 189 16.26 -39.53 -3.18
C GLU A 189 16.79 -38.91 -1.89
N ASN A 190 17.37 -39.71 -1.00
CA ASN A 190 18.00 -39.21 0.22
C ASN A 190 19.20 -38.32 -0.11
N LYS A 191 20.06 -38.77 -1.02
CA LYS A 191 21.21 -38.00 -1.48
C LYS A 191 20.79 -36.68 -2.11
N ASN A 192 19.82 -36.70 -3.03
CA ASN A 192 19.31 -35.47 -3.64
C ASN A 192 18.73 -34.49 -2.61
N LYS A 193 18.03 -34.98 -1.58
CA LYS A 193 17.52 -34.12 -0.50
C LYS A 193 18.64 -33.55 0.36
N GLU A 194 19.67 -34.35 0.63
CA GLU A 194 20.87 -33.92 1.36
C GLU A 194 21.66 -32.87 0.57
N ASP A 195 21.83 -33.09 -0.74
CA ASP A 195 22.48 -32.14 -1.65
C ASP A 195 21.71 -30.81 -1.69
N LEU A 196 20.38 -30.84 -1.88
CA LEU A 196 19.52 -29.64 -1.84
C LEU A 196 19.60 -28.91 -0.49
N TYR A 197 19.59 -29.66 0.63
CA TYR A 197 19.75 -29.08 1.95
C TYR A 197 21.11 -28.40 2.12
N ASN A 198 22.19 -29.01 1.63
CA ASN A 198 23.52 -28.40 1.71
C ASN A 198 23.63 -27.14 0.86
N GLU A 199 22.99 -27.10 -0.32
CA GLU A 199 22.89 -25.90 -1.15
C GLU A 199 22.11 -24.79 -0.43
N GLU A 200 20.93 -25.10 0.11
CA GLU A 200 20.11 -24.15 0.88
C GLU A 200 20.85 -23.65 2.14
N LEU A 201 21.54 -24.54 2.85
CA LEU A 201 22.34 -24.19 4.03
C LEU A 201 23.50 -23.27 3.68
N ASN A 202 24.21 -23.53 2.59
CA ASN A 202 25.31 -22.66 2.16
C ASN A 202 24.79 -21.27 1.78
N ALA A 203 23.71 -21.19 1.01
CA ALA A 203 23.08 -19.91 0.65
C ALA A 203 22.62 -19.14 1.91
N TRP A 204 22.00 -19.84 2.87
CA TRP A 204 21.58 -19.25 4.14
C TRP A 204 22.76 -18.76 4.98
N LEU A 205 23.86 -19.53 5.05
CA LEU A 205 25.08 -19.13 5.76
C LEU A 205 25.74 -17.90 5.14
N GLU A 206 25.77 -17.82 3.80
CA GLU A 206 26.27 -16.65 3.07
C GLU A 206 25.39 -15.42 3.32
N ALA A 207 24.07 -15.57 3.23
CA ALA A 207 23.11 -14.51 3.52
C ALA A 207 23.24 -14.00 4.96
N LYS A 208 23.32 -14.92 5.93
CA LYS A 208 23.54 -14.58 7.34
C LYS A 208 24.86 -13.83 7.55
N LYS A 209 25.95 -14.30 6.95
CA LYS A 209 27.26 -13.63 7.05
C LYS A 209 27.24 -12.23 6.42
N HIS A 210 26.56 -12.06 5.29
CA HIS A 210 26.40 -10.77 4.64
C HIS A 210 25.56 -9.81 5.49
N HIS A 211 24.47 -10.31 6.09
CA HIS A 211 23.65 -9.57 7.07
C HIS A 211 24.49 -9.09 8.26
N GLU A 212 25.19 -10.01 8.93
CA GLU A 212 26.07 -9.68 10.07
C GLU A 212 27.14 -8.65 9.70
N ALA A 213 27.75 -8.77 8.50
CA ALA A 213 28.74 -7.81 8.03
C ALA A 213 28.13 -6.42 7.76
N ASN A 214 26.91 -6.36 7.24
CA ASN A 214 26.20 -5.10 7.01
C ASN A 214 25.77 -4.44 8.33
N GLU A 215 25.30 -5.22 9.28
CA GLU A 215 24.95 -4.77 10.64
C GLU A 215 26.17 -4.13 11.34
N ILE A 216 27.35 -4.75 11.25
CA ILE A 216 28.60 -4.16 11.77
C ILE A 216 28.94 -2.83 11.09
N LYS A 217 28.81 -2.76 9.75
CA LYS A 217 29.05 -1.52 8.99
C LYS A 217 28.06 -0.42 9.37
N LYS A 218 26.76 -0.72 9.44
CA LYS A 218 25.70 0.20 9.84
C LYS A 218 25.91 0.73 11.25
N ARG A 219 26.28 -0.17 12.18
CA ARG A 219 26.63 0.23 13.55
C ARG A 219 27.79 1.21 13.57
N LYS A 220 28.89 0.91 12.87
CA LYS A 220 30.05 1.79 12.79
C LYS A 220 29.68 3.15 12.18
N LEU A 221 28.89 3.14 11.11
CA LEU A 221 28.38 4.33 10.44
C LEU A 221 27.63 5.23 11.42
N ILE A 222 26.59 4.69 12.08
CA ILE A 222 25.68 5.44 12.96
C ILE A 222 26.34 5.87 14.28
N GLU A 223 27.17 5.01 14.88
CA GLU A 223 27.77 5.31 16.19
C GLU A 223 29.01 6.21 16.09
N ASN A 224 29.74 6.16 14.98
CA ASN A 224 31.03 6.86 14.84
C ASN A 224 31.14 7.72 13.59
N ASP A 225 30.95 7.14 12.40
CA ASP A 225 31.41 7.77 11.15
C ASP A 225 30.57 9.02 10.80
N ILE A 226 29.25 9.04 11.08
CA ILE A 226 28.38 10.23 10.88
C ILE A 226 28.80 11.45 11.71
N TYR A 227 29.71 11.29 12.67
CA TYR A 227 30.22 12.37 13.49
C TYR A 227 31.58 12.88 13.01
N CYS A 228 32.25 12.21 12.08
CA CYS A 228 33.66 12.50 11.78
C CYS A 228 33.98 12.55 10.28
N ASP A 229 33.14 11.98 9.43
CA ASP A 229 33.38 11.87 7.99
C ASP A 229 32.18 12.41 7.20
N ILE A 230 32.44 13.34 6.27
CA ILE A 230 31.41 13.96 5.43
C ILE A 230 30.78 12.94 4.49
N ASN A 231 31.57 12.01 3.93
CA ASN A 231 31.01 10.99 3.03
C ASN A 231 30.05 10.06 3.78
N ALA A 232 30.36 9.74 5.04
CA ALA A 232 29.48 8.97 5.90
C ALA A 232 28.20 9.75 6.26
N MET A 233 28.30 11.06 6.48
CA MET A 233 27.15 11.93 6.69
C MET A 233 26.24 11.97 5.46
N GLU A 234 26.80 12.11 4.27
CA GLU A 234 26.07 12.11 3.01
C GLU A 234 25.32 10.79 2.79
N LEU A 235 26.03 9.65 2.86
CA LEU A 235 25.43 8.32 2.70
C LEU A 235 24.29 8.07 3.70
N PHE A 236 24.47 8.47 4.95
CA PHE A 236 23.45 8.26 5.98
C PHE A 236 22.24 9.18 5.79
N LEU A 237 22.46 10.43 5.39
CA LEU A 237 21.36 11.34 5.08
C LEU A 237 20.57 10.87 3.86
N GLU A 238 21.25 10.41 2.81
CA GLU A 238 20.62 9.87 1.61
C GLU A 238 19.74 8.66 1.94
N GLU A 239 20.24 7.68 2.71
CA GLU A 239 19.45 6.52 3.16
C GLU A 239 18.21 6.98 3.96
N ASN A 240 18.37 7.96 4.85
CA ASN A 240 17.25 8.47 5.64
C ASN A 240 16.19 9.19 4.80
N LEU A 241 16.60 10.01 3.84
CA LEU A 241 15.68 10.75 2.96
C LEU A 241 14.97 9.84 1.95
N GLN A 242 15.64 8.79 1.45
CA GLN A 242 15.05 7.78 0.56
C GLN A 242 13.99 6.91 1.26
N ASN A 243 14.12 6.71 2.58
CA ASN A 243 13.16 5.95 3.37
C ASN A 243 11.86 6.74 3.70
N ILE A 244 11.77 8.01 3.31
CA ILE A 244 10.56 8.82 3.51
C ILE A 244 9.56 8.48 2.40
N GLU A 245 8.33 8.14 2.80
CA GLU A 245 7.21 7.99 1.88
C GLU A 245 6.69 9.37 1.44
N TRP A 246 7.18 9.87 0.31
CA TRP A 246 6.74 11.15 -0.24
C TRP A 246 5.35 11.03 -0.92
N PRO A 247 4.38 11.90 -0.59
CA PRO A 247 3.06 11.90 -1.23
C PRO A 247 3.09 12.19 -2.73
N ARG A 248 4.13 12.89 -3.18
CA ARG A 248 4.41 13.27 -4.57
C ARG A 248 5.91 13.20 -4.82
N GLU A 249 6.32 13.10 -6.07
CA GLU A 249 7.74 13.06 -6.43
C GLU A 249 8.47 14.28 -5.86
N THR A 250 9.62 14.03 -5.25
CA THR A 250 10.45 15.06 -4.61
C THR A 250 11.89 14.61 -4.76
N LEU A 251 12.67 15.38 -5.52
CA LEU A 251 14.08 15.09 -5.73
C LEU A 251 14.90 16.02 -4.84
N ILE A 252 15.96 15.48 -4.25
CA ILE A 252 16.78 16.19 -3.28
C ILE A 252 18.24 16.03 -3.68
N SER A 253 18.96 17.13 -3.78
CA SER A 253 20.41 17.15 -3.89
C SER A 253 21.02 17.88 -2.69
N THR A 254 22.17 17.39 -2.23
CA THR A 254 22.81 17.89 -1.02
C THR A 254 24.28 18.19 -1.24
N GLU A 255 24.76 19.29 -0.67
CA GLU A 255 26.16 19.67 -0.70
C GLU A 255 26.62 20.12 0.68
N PHE A 256 27.77 19.61 1.14
CA PHE A 256 28.33 19.91 2.46
C PHE A 256 29.40 21.00 2.39
N PHE A 257 29.36 21.92 3.34
CA PHE A 257 30.28 23.06 3.44
C PHE A 257 30.87 23.17 4.85
N ASN A 258 31.94 23.97 4.95
CA ASN A 258 32.58 24.30 6.23
C ASN A 258 32.94 23.05 7.06
N ASN A 259 33.59 22.07 6.44
CA ASN A 259 33.98 20.79 7.06
C ASN A 259 32.80 20.01 7.67
N GLY A 260 31.61 20.10 7.08
CA GLY A 260 30.42 19.36 7.51
C GLY A 260 29.56 20.05 8.57
N ASP A 261 29.88 21.31 8.93
CA ASP A 261 29.05 22.09 9.86
C ASP A 261 27.80 22.69 9.19
N GLN A 262 27.83 22.81 7.86
CA GLN A 262 26.75 23.40 7.06
C GLN A 262 26.40 22.50 5.88
N ILE A 263 25.12 22.49 5.51
CA ILE A 263 24.62 21.76 4.35
C ILE A 263 23.70 22.66 3.53
N PHE A 264 23.85 22.57 2.21
CA PHE A 264 22.94 23.15 1.23
C PHE A 264 22.13 22.01 0.62
N ILE A 265 20.84 22.25 0.50
CA ILE A 265 19.88 21.28 0.00
C ILE A 265 19.06 21.95 -1.08
N ASP A 266 19.17 21.47 -2.31
CA ASP A 266 18.27 21.85 -3.39
C ASP A 266 17.17 20.80 -3.50
N VAL A 267 15.93 21.27 -3.64
CA VAL A 267 14.73 20.42 -3.63
C VAL A 267 13.90 20.72 -4.87
N ASP A 268 13.72 19.71 -5.71
CA ASP A 268 12.72 19.71 -6.77
C ASP A 268 11.35 19.39 -6.15
N LEU A 269 10.43 20.33 -6.26
CA LEU A 269 9.10 20.25 -5.70
C LEU A 269 8.10 19.78 -6.75
N PRO A 270 7.05 19.05 -6.34
CA PRO A 270 5.97 18.72 -7.25
C PRO A 270 5.32 19.98 -7.84
N GLU A 271 4.75 19.84 -9.03
CA GLU A 271 4.00 20.89 -9.68
C GLU A 271 2.61 21.07 -9.04
N ILE A 272 1.97 22.20 -9.30
CA ILE A 272 0.63 22.48 -8.74
C ILE A 272 -0.43 21.56 -9.35
N GLU A 273 -0.18 21.08 -10.57
CA GLU A 273 -1.00 20.16 -11.33
C GLU A 273 -1.11 18.78 -10.67
N ASP A 274 -0.10 18.37 -9.89
CA ASP A 274 -0.09 17.09 -9.17
C ASP A 274 -0.92 17.09 -7.88
N ILE A 275 -1.36 18.27 -7.44
CA ILE A 275 -2.13 18.42 -6.21
C ILE A 275 -3.58 17.96 -6.43
N PRO A 276 -4.12 17.10 -5.54
CA PRO A 276 -5.49 16.64 -5.65
C PRO A 276 -6.46 17.83 -5.64
N ASN A 277 -7.35 17.84 -6.63
CA ASN A 277 -8.34 18.90 -6.84
C ASN A 277 -9.77 18.47 -6.49
N LYS A 278 -9.95 17.25 -5.99
CA LYS A 278 -11.25 16.68 -5.60
C LYS A 278 -11.20 16.27 -4.13
N LYS A 279 -12.30 16.55 -3.42
CA LYS A 279 -12.53 16.04 -2.07
C LYS A 279 -13.81 15.23 -2.02
N ALA A 280 -13.81 14.18 -1.22
CA ALA A 280 -14.96 13.33 -1.03
C ALA A 280 -15.64 13.65 0.32
N SER A 281 -16.95 13.45 0.38
CA SER A 281 -17.70 13.46 1.63
C SER A 281 -18.80 12.42 1.60
N VAL A 282 -19.03 11.78 2.75
CA VAL A 282 -20.15 10.87 2.91
C VAL A 282 -21.45 11.66 2.85
N PRO A 283 -22.43 11.23 2.03
CA PRO A 283 -23.68 11.96 1.86
C PRO A 283 -24.50 11.96 3.17
N LYS A 284 -25.15 13.08 3.48
CA LYS A 284 -26.08 13.17 4.63
C LYS A 284 -27.31 12.25 4.46
N ARG A 285 -27.67 11.90 3.22
CA ARG A 285 -28.77 11.00 2.85
C ARG A 285 -28.43 10.26 1.57
N GLY A 286 -28.74 8.97 1.52
CA GLY A 286 -28.54 8.12 0.35
C GLY A 286 -27.17 7.45 0.31
N TYR A 287 -26.84 6.89 -0.86
CA TYR A 287 -25.64 6.08 -1.08
C TYR A 287 -24.77 6.64 -2.21
N LYS A 288 -24.94 7.89 -2.63
CA LYS A 288 -24.07 8.49 -3.66
C LYS A 288 -22.91 9.23 -2.97
N LEU A 289 -21.67 8.83 -3.25
CA LEU A 289 -20.50 9.52 -2.71
C LEU A 289 -20.50 10.97 -3.24
N SER A 290 -20.35 11.95 -2.35
CA SER A 290 -20.32 13.36 -2.76
C SER A 290 -18.88 13.77 -3.04
N VAL A 291 -18.44 13.58 -4.29
CA VAL A 291 -17.17 14.12 -4.79
C VAL A 291 -17.39 15.56 -5.24
N LYS A 292 -16.58 16.49 -4.71
CA LYS A 292 -16.64 17.92 -5.06
C LYS A 292 -15.26 18.39 -5.48
N GLU A 293 -15.23 19.14 -6.58
CA GLU A 293 -14.03 19.88 -6.96
C GLU A 293 -13.73 20.96 -5.92
N MET A 294 -12.45 21.11 -5.64
CA MET A 294 -11.90 22.17 -4.81
C MET A 294 -11.83 23.46 -5.65
N THR A 295 -12.07 24.60 -5.00
CA THR A 295 -11.84 25.89 -5.65
C THR A 295 -10.35 26.07 -5.95
N THR A 296 -10.00 26.84 -6.99
CA THR A 296 -8.59 27.17 -7.31
C THR A 296 -7.82 27.70 -6.09
N ARG A 297 -8.49 28.50 -5.24
CA ARG A 297 -7.90 29.00 -3.99
C ARG A 297 -7.56 27.89 -3.00
N GLN A 298 -8.42 26.87 -2.87
CA GLN A 298 -8.17 25.74 -1.97
C GLN A 298 -7.00 24.89 -2.45
N VAL A 299 -6.91 24.63 -3.75
CA VAL A 299 -5.77 23.92 -4.36
C VAL A 299 -4.48 24.72 -4.14
N GLN A 300 -4.51 26.03 -4.39
CA GLN A 300 -3.35 26.90 -4.18
C GLN A 300 -2.89 26.92 -2.71
N GLN A 301 -3.81 26.94 -1.76
CA GLN A 301 -3.50 26.88 -0.33
C GLN A 301 -2.93 25.53 0.08
N LEU A 302 -3.46 24.43 -0.48
CA LEU A 302 -2.94 23.09 -0.24
C LEU A 302 -1.51 22.94 -0.81
N TYR A 303 -1.29 23.40 -2.04
CA TYR A 303 0.03 23.44 -2.66
C TYR A 303 1.04 24.24 -1.84
N MET A 304 0.67 25.46 -1.44
CA MET A 304 1.50 26.30 -0.57
C MET A 304 1.83 25.58 0.74
N LYS A 305 0.86 24.93 1.39
CA LYS A 305 1.10 24.16 2.62
C LYS A 305 2.06 23.00 2.36
N HIS A 306 1.85 22.25 1.28
CA HIS A 306 2.63 21.07 0.93
C HIS A 306 4.11 21.42 0.68
N VAL A 307 4.36 22.41 -0.16
CA VAL A 307 5.72 22.86 -0.52
C VAL A 307 6.54 23.29 0.71
N HIS A 308 5.91 23.99 1.66
CA HIS A 308 6.57 24.35 2.92
C HIS A 308 6.70 23.15 3.87
N ALA A 309 5.73 22.22 3.87
CA ALA A 309 5.77 21.01 4.68
C ALA A 309 6.89 20.06 4.23
N ILE A 310 7.16 19.94 2.93
CA ILE A 310 8.30 19.21 2.37
C ILE A 310 9.60 19.79 2.94
N GLY A 311 9.83 21.10 2.77
CA GLY A 311 11.06 21.71 3.27
C GLY A 311 11.21 21.59 4.79
N PHE A 312 10.13 21.79 5.54
CA PHE A 312 10.13 21.59 6.99
C PHE A 312 10.54 20.16 7.37
N ARG A 313 10.01 19.16 6.66
CA ARG A 313 10.34 17.75 6.90
C ARG A 313 11.81 17.46 6.60
N ILE A 314 12.30 17.88 5.42
CA ILE A 314 13.70 17.67 5.01
C ILE A 314 14.66 18.32 6.02
N ILE A 315 14.39 19.55 6.46
CA ILE A 315 15.24 20.25 7.42
C ILE A 315 15.30 19.48 8.75
N GLY A 316 14.15 19.02 9.26
CA GLY A 316 14.11 18.27 10.51
C GLY A 316 14.76 16.90 10.42
N GLU A 317 14.55 16.17 9.32
CA GLU A 317 15.24 14.90 9.04
C GLU A 317 16.75 15.10 8.95
N THR A 318 17.19 16.17 8.29
CA THR A 318 18.61 16.53 8.22
C THR A 318 19.20 16.76 9.60
N PHE A 319 18.54 17.55 10.45
CA PHE A 319 19.03 17.81 11.80
C PHE A 319 18.97 16.58 12.71
N TYR A 320 18.01 15.69 12.51
CA TYR A 320 17.93 14.42 13.24
C TYR A 320 19.04 13.46 12.80
N ALA A 321 19.21 13.27 11.49
CA ALA A 321 20.19 12.37 10.90
C ALA A 321 21.63 12.78 11.22
N LEU A 322 21.92 14.09 11.21
CA LEU A 322 23.29 14.62 11.26
C LEU A 322 23.50 15.55 12.47
N PRO A 323 23.74 15.01 13.68
CA PRO A 323 23.79 15.80 14.91
C PRO A 323 24.85 16.92 14.95
N LYS A 324 25.89 16.83 14.11
CA LYS A 324 26.96 17.84 14.05
C LYS A 324 26.60 19.07 13.21
N ILE A 325 25.68 18.95 12.25
CA ILE A 325 25.29 20.08 11.41
C ILE A 325 24.71 21.18 12.28
N LYS A 326 25.20 22.40 12.08
CA LYS A 326 24.73 23.60 12.80
C LYS A 326 23.74 24.41 11.98
N LYS A 327 23.88 24.40 10.65
CA LYS A 327 23.06 25.21 9.75
C LYS A 327 22.64 24.42 8.51
N VAL A 328 21.37 24.51 8.15
CA VAL A 328 20.80 23.96 6.92
C VAL A 328 20.33 25.12 6.05
N THR A 329 20.77 25.17 4.81
CA THR A 329 20.22 26.06 3.79
C THR A 329 19.42 25.20 2.82
N LEU A 330 18.11 25.42 2.74
CA LEU A 330 17.23 24.70 1.81
C LEU A 330 16.73 25.66 0.74
N SER A 331 16.88 25.29 -0.53
CA SER A 331 16.41 26.05 -1.69
C SER A 331 15.48 25.15 -2.50
N ALA A 332 14.23 25.57 -2.64
CA ALA A 332 13.21 24.73 -3.27
C ALA A 332 12.72 25.37 -4.56
N TYR A 333 12.74 24.60 -5.64
CA TYR A 333 12.33 25.01 -6.98
C TYR A 333 11.24 24.09 -7.53
N SER A 334 10.58 24.54 -8.59
CA SER A 334 9.59 23.76 -9.33
C SER A 334 9.71 24.12 -10.81
N GLN A 335 9.43 23.15 -11.68
CA GLN A 335 9.53 23.34 -13.12
C GLN A 335 8.32 24.10 -13.66
N ARG A 336 8.55 25.22 -14.34
CA ARG A 336 7.47 26.07 -14.86
C ARG A 336 7.77 26.57 -16.27
N PRO A 337 6.74 26.73 -17.11
CA PRO A 337 6.92 27.32 -18.42
C PRO A 337 7.25 28.82 -18.30
N ASP A 338 8.38 29.22 -18.86
CA ASP A 338 8.75 30.62 -19.01
C ASP A 338 7.67 31.36 -19.81
N LYS A 339 7.21 32.50 -19.30
CA LYS A 339 6.08 33.23 -19.89
C LYS A 339 6.38 33.83 -21.26
N SER A 340 7.65 34.01 -21.59
CA SER A 340 8.11 34.63 -22.85
C SER A 340 8.50 33.60 -23.90
N THR A 341 9.06 32.45 -23.50
CA THR A 341 9.56 31.42 -24.44
C THR A 341 8.73 30.13 -24.43
N GLY A 342 7.94 29.88 -23.38
CA GLY A 342 7.22 28.63 -23.16
C GLY A 342 8.11 27.44 -22.80
N GLN A 343 9.42 27.65 -22.65
CA GLN A 343 10.35 26.59 -22.23
C GLN A 343 10.17 26.31 -20.75
N ILE A 344 10.24 25.03 -20.38
CA ILE A 344 10.23 24.62 -18.97
C ILE A 344 11.59 25.01 -18.37
N CYS A 345 11.56 25.77 -17.29
CA CYS A 345 12.74 26.19 -16.54
C CYS A 345 12.51 26.06 -15.03
N ASP A 346 13.59 25.88 -14.29
CA ASP A 346 13.56 25.79 -12.84
C ASP A 346 13.32 27.18 -12.24
N GLU A 347 12.19 27.35 -11.54
CA GLU A 347 11.91 28.55 -10.77
C GLU A 347 11.99 28.26 -9.27
N TYR A 348 12.97 28.85 -8.60
CA TYR A 348 13.04 28.82 -7.14
C TYR A 348 11.84 29.54 -6.51
N LEU A 349 11.12 28.85 -5.63
CA LEU A 349 9.91 29.35 -4.97
C LEU A 349 10.22 29.97 -3.60
N TYR A 350 11.12 29.35 -2.85
CA TYR A 350 11.67 29.89 -1.61
C TYR A 350 13.05 29.31 -1.32
N SER A 351 13.81 30.01 -0.49
CA SER A 351 15.07 29.54 0.07
C SER A 351 15.14 29.96 1.54
N VAL A 352 15.57 29.08 2.44
CA VAL A 352 15.57 29.31 3.88
C VAL A 352 16.86 28.83 4.52
N GLN A 353 17.43 29.64 5.40
CA GLN A 353 18.57 29.30 6.24
C GLN A 353 18.11 29.08 7.68
N VAL A 354 18.37 27.89 8.19
CA VAL A 354 17.90 27.44 9.51
C VAL A 354 19.11 27.08 10.38
N ASP A 355 19.20 27.70 11.55
CA ASP A 355 20.16 27.32 12.59
C ASP A 355 19.56 26.27 13.54
N ARG A 356 20.33 25.22 13.85
CA ARG A 356 19.91 24.12 14.75
C ARG A 356 19.37 24.64 16.08
N ASN A 357 20.07 25.59 16.71
CA ASN A 357 19.68 26.10 18.03
C ASN A 357 18.31 26.80 18.03
N LEU A 358 17.95 27.43 16.90
CA LEU A 358 16.62 28.02 16.73
C LEU A 358 15.60 26.94 16.39
N TRP A 359 15.95 25.99 15.53
CA TRP A 359 15.12 24.84 15.18
C TRP A 359 14.69 24.01 16.39
N SER A 360 15.61 23.73 17.33
CA SER A 360 15.35 23.00 18.57
C SER A 360 14.35 23.69 19.52
N ARG A 361 13.96 24.95 19.26
CA ARG A 361 12.92 25.65 20.04
C ARG A 361 11.50 25.28 19.61
N ILE A 362 11.33 24.65 18.46
CA ILE A 362 10.03 24.17 17.98
C ILE A 362 9.55 23.03 18.87
N ASN A 363 8.27 23.02 19.21
CA ASN A 363 7.67 21.94 19.99
C ASN A 363 7.28 20.76 19.08
N PHE A 364 8.23 19.84 18.86
CA PHE A 364 8.03 18.63 18.05
C PHE A 364 6.97 17.66 18.60
N ASN A 365 6.55 17.80 19.87
CA ASN A 365 5.48 17.00 20.45
C ASN A 365 4.07 17.53 20.11
N ASN A 366 3.97 18.68 19.44
CA ASN A 366 2.68 19.31 19.13
C ASN A 366 2.66 19.94 17.72
N LEU A 367 3.24 19.23 16.74
CA LEU A 367 3.31 19.70 15.35
C LEU A 367 1.93 19.88 14.70
N GLN A 368 0.90 19.18 15.18
CA GLN A 368 -0.48 19.31 14.66
C GLN A 368 -1.04 20.74 14.80
N SER A 369 -0.57 21.49 15.80
CA SER A 369 -0.99 22.87 16.03
C SER A 369 -0.09 23.92 15.36
N LEU A 370 0.99 23.48 14.72
CA LEU A 370 2.00 24.36 14.15
C LEU A 370 1.54 24.87 12.77
N ASP A 371 1.49 26.19 12.61
CA ASP A 371 1.45 26.78 11.27
C ASP A 371 2.87 26.80 10.69
N ILE A 372 3.17 25.84 9.81
CA ILE A 372 4.49 25.66 9.19
C ILE A 372 4.92 26.91 8.41
N ILE A 373 3.96 27.57 7.75
CA ILE A 373 4.23 28.70 6.86
C ILE A 373 4.74 29.88 7.68
N GLU A 374 4.10 30.12 8.84
CA GLU A 374 4.52 31.12 9.83
C GLU A 374 5.77 30.67 10.60
N ALA A 375 5.87 29.38 10.94
CA ALA A 375 7.04 28.83 11.64
C ALA A 375 8.34 29.08 10.85
N LEU A 376 8.31 28.89 9.53
CA LEU A 376 9.47 29.15 8.67
C LEU A 376 9.87 30.64 8.61
N THR A 377 8.97 31.57 8.93
CA THR A 377 9.31 33.02 8.97
C THR A 377 10.15 33.41 10.18
N GLN A 378 10.26 32.53 11.18
CA GLN A 378 11.16 32.73 12.33
C GLN A 378 12.64 32.59 11.93
N PHE A 379 12.91 32.04 10.74
CA PHE A 379 14.22 31.84 10.17
C PHE A 379 14.50 32.83 9.04
N ASN A 380 15.74 32.86 8.56
CA ASN A 380 16.11 33.72 7.44
C ASN A 380 15.59 33.11 6.13
N ILE A 381 14.41 33.54 5.70
CA ILE A 381 13.70 33.03 4.52
C ILE A 381 13.60 34.09 3.41
N ILE A 382 13.95 33.70 2.18
CA ILE A 382 13.67 34.42 0.94
C ILE A 382 12.45 33.75 0.30
N ARG A 383 11.32 34.45 0.26
CA ARG A 383 10.08 33.97 -0.36
C ARG A 383 9.27 35.14 -0.89
N LYS A 384 8.68 35.01 -2.08
CA LYS A 384 7.72 35.97 -2.62
C LYS A 384 6.44 35.24 -2.99
N MET A 385 5.36 35.51 -2.26
CA MET A 385 4.06 34.90 -2.56
C MET A 385 2.89 35.80 -2.15
N THR A 386 1.74 35.59 -2.80
CA THR A 386 0.49 36.24 -2.39
C THR A 386 -0.10 35.60 -1.13
N LYS A 387 -1.05 36.27 -0.47
CA LYS A 387 -1.83 35.68 0.65
C LYS A 387 -2.62 34.43 0.26
N THR A 388 -2.86 34.23 -1.04
CA THR A 388 -3.55 33.05 -1.56
C THR A 388 -2.61 31.90 -1.89
N GLY A 389 -1.29 32.08 -1.73
CA GLY A 389 -0.27 31.04 -1.94
C GLY A 389 0.32 30.98 -3.35
N ILE A 390 0.16 32.04 -4.16
CA ILE A 390 0.77 32.10 -5.50
C ILE A 390 2.21 32.58 -5.35
N PHE A 391 3.17 31.71 -5.69
CA PHE A 391 4.60 32.01 -5.62
C PHE A 391 5.08 32.83 -6.82
N GLN A 392 6.09 33.66 -6.59
CA GLN A 392 6.89 34.33 -7.60
C GLN A 392 8.34 33.83 -7.48
N ALA A 393 9.03 33.72 -8.61
CA ALA A 393 10.43 33.32 -8.64
C ALA A 393 11.31 34.20 -7.74
N ILE A 394 12.23 33.56 -7.02
CA ILE A 394 13.24 34.22 -6.17
C ILE A 394 14.65 33.82 -6.62
N LYS A 395 15.65 34.56 -6.12
CA LYS A 395 17.04 34.13 -6.17
C LYS A 395 17.36 33.45 -4.83
N PRO A 396 17.81 32.19 -4.81
CA PRO A 396 18.10 31.48 -3.57
C PRO A 396 19.36 32.04 -2.89
N PHE A 397 19.61 31.59 -1.66
CA PHE A 397 20.92 31.82 -1.02
C PHE A 397 22.03 31.12 -1.81
N ASN A 398 23.18 31.77 -1.96
CA ASN A 398 24.33 31.14 -2.59
C ASN A 398 25.18 30.38 -1.57
N PRO A 399 25.79 29.26 -1.95
CA PRO A 399 26.77 28.55 -1.14
C PRO A 399 28.03 29.38 -0.84
N ASP A 400 28.37 30.31 -1.74
CA ASP A 400 29.56 31.17 -1.64
C ASP A 400 29.36 32.50 -0.89
N SER A 401 28.15 32.78 -0.38
CA SER A 401 27.77 34.09 0.18
C SER A 401 27.69 34.18 1.70
#